data_AF-A0A4Y7IR00-F1
#
_entry.id   AF-A0A4Y7IR00-F1
#
_cell.length_a   1.000
_cell.length_b   1.000
_cell.length_c   1.000
_cell.angle_alpha   90.00
_cell.angle_beta   90.00
_cell.angle_gamma   90.00
#
_symmetry.space_group_name_H-M   'P 1'
#
loop_
_entity.id
_entity.type
_entity.pdbx_description
1 polymer ?
#
loop_
_entity_poly.entity_id
_entity_poly.type
_entity_poly.pdbx_seq_one_letter_code
_entity_poly.pdbx_strand_id
1 'polypeptide(L)'
;MYNQMVSGAKKTELFMGCPYKAGENGFCDGPGTIELAPHNALHTWVGSNLNPEREDLGAFYSAARDPIFYAHHSNIDRLWNVWNELRGRNKPAIEDPEWLDSTFYFHNEKSQLVRIKIRDVLDSSKLRYAYENVENVWLNARPKPSVPPKIARQVLKMRENQNPFLDISNQAVVGLNGKRLDTTIRVKLRRPKTQRSKIEKEQEEEIIVVYGIDIGKDAYVKFDVYVNAVDETMIGPESREFAGTFVNMKRGVRIVLNKGDLVVKRKTIFKVGITELLEDLEADGDETIWVTLVPRGGTGVNTTVDGLRIEYMK
;
A
#
# COMPACT_ATOMS: atom_id res chain seq x y z
N MET A 1 -5.55 -9.52 -5.23
CA MET A 1 -4.28 -10.28 -5.21
C MET A 1 -3.36 -9.92 -6.35
N TYR A 2 -3.74 -10.08 -7.63
CA TYR A 2 -2.89 -9.73 -8.78
C TYR A 2 -2.23 -8.34 -8.65
N ASN A 3 -3.01 -7.30 -8.37
CA ASN A 3 -2.48 -5.95 -8.20
C ASN A 3 -1.43 -5.85 -7.07
N GLN A 4 -1.69 -6.50 -5.93
CA GLN A 4 -0.87 -6.36 -4.73
C GLN A 4 0.40 -7.22 -4.76
N MET A 5 0.43 -8.28 -5.57
CA MET A 5 1.54 -9.23 -5.70
C MET A 5 2.36 -9.04 -6.98
N VAL A 6 1.77 -8.44 -8.02
CA VAL A 6 2.37 -8.33 -9.37
C VAL A 6 2.48 -6.87 -9.78
N SER A 7 1.39 -6.27 -10.26
CA SER A 7 1.39 -4.92 -10.88
C SER A 7 1.92 -3.84 -9.93
N GLY A 8 1.49 -3.85 -8.68
CA GLY A 8 1.83 -2.87 -7.65
C GLY A 8 3.05 -3.22 -6.80
N ALA A 9 3.64 -4.41 -6.98
CA ALA A 9 4.74 -4.93 -6.15
C ALA A 9 6.02 -5.20 -6.96
N LYS A 10 6.25 -4.43 -8.03
CA LYS A 10 7.41 -4.59 -8.91
C LYS A 10 8.74 -4.26 -8.25
N LYS A 11 8.73 -3.40 -7.23
CA LYS A 11 9.91 -2.97 -6.47
C LYS A 11 9.84 -3.47 -5.04
N THR A 12 11.00 -3.72 -4.44
CA THR A 12 11.09 -4.24 -3.07
C THR A 12 10.37 -3.33 -2.09
N GLU A 13 10.59 -2.02 -2.16
CA GLU A 13 9.95 -1.07 -1.24
C GLU A 13 8.42 -1.01 -1.41
N LEU A 14 7.89 -1.22 -2.63
CA LEU A 14 6.44 -1.32 -2.80
C LEU A 14 5.86 -2.55 -2.10
N PHE A 15 6.57 -3.68 -2.14
CA PHE A 15 6.11 -4.92 -1.52
C PHE A 15 6.32 -4.96 0.00
N MET A 16 7.53 -4.61 0.45
CA MET A 16 7.99 -4.72 1.84
C MET A 16 7.67 -3.49 2.69
N GLY A 17 7.38 -2.35 2.05
CA GLY A 17 7.33 -1.06 2.71
C GLY A 17 8.69 -0.37 2.76
N CYS A 18 8.69 0.87 3.24
CA CYS A 18 9.89 1.68 3.32
C CYS A 18 10.81 1.30 4.50
N PRO A 19 12.11 1.63 4.42
CA PRO A 19 13.06 1.29 5.47
C PRO A 19 12.70 1.90 6.82
N TYR A 20 12.79 1.08 7.87
CA TYR A 20 12.67 1.51 9.25
C TYR A 20 14.00 1.28 9.98
N LYS A 21 14.70 2.37 10.30
CA LYS A 21 16.03 2.38 10.90
C LYS A 21 16.01 3.09 12.26
N ALA A 22 17.03 2.82 13.07
CA ALA A 22 17.19 3.45 14.37
C ALA A 22 17.44 4.97 14.25
N GLY A 23 16.99 5.71 15.27
CA GLY A 23 17.16 7.17 15.34
C GLY A 23 16.04 7.97 14.69
N GLU A 24 16.03 9.28 14.94
CA GLU A 24 14.92 10.16 14.52
C GLU A 24 14.74 10.22 13.00
N ASN A 25 15.86 10.20 12.25
CA ASN A 25 15.90 10.28 10.79
C ASN A 25 15.74 8.93 10.09
N GLY A 26 15.74 7.82 10.84
CA GLY A 26 15.65 6.46 10.28
C GLY A 26 14.22 5.98 10.04
N PHE A 27 13.22 6.74 10.50
CA PHE A 27 11.83 6.34 10.43
C PHE A 27 11.20 6.67 9.09
N CYS A 28 10.59 5.66 8.49
CA CYS A 28 9.60 5.84 7.45
C CYS A 28 8.35 5.01 7.80
N ASP A 29 7.18 5.65 7.69
CA ASP A 29 5.87 4.99 7.84
C ASP A 29 5.21 4.91 6.47
N GLY A 30 5.43 3.78 5.81
CA GLY A 30 5.04 3.53 4.44
C GLY A 30 4.92 2.02 4.24
N PRO A 31 3.80 1.42 4.70
CA PRO A 31 3.60 -0.02 4.65
C PRO A 31 3.56 -0.53 3.21
N GLY A 32 3.98 -1.79 3.03
CA GLY A 32 4.00 -2.45 1.73
C GLY A 32 2.61 -2.84 1.23
N THR A 33 2.53 -3.26 -0.04
CA THR A 33 1.26 -3.62 -0.69
C THR A 33 0.49 -4.67 0.09
N ILE A 34 1.16 -5.73 0.56
CA ILE A 34 0.51 -6.86 1.25
C ILE A 34 0.08 -6.50 2.66
N GLU A 35 0.88 -5.73 3.40
CA GLU A 35 0.54 -5.22 4.73
C GLU A 35 -0.76 -4.40 4.69
N LEU A 36 -0.87 -3.49 3.71
CA LEU A 36 -2.07 -2.67 3.51
C LEU A 36 -3.29 -3.50 3.08
N ALA A 37 -3.15 -4.28 2.02
CA ALA A 37 -4.18 -5.20 1.58
C ALA A 37 -3.56 -6.37 0.80
N PRO A 38 -3.81 -7.63 1.19
CA PRO A 38 -4.99 -8.06 1.94
C PRO A 38 -4.85 -8.10 3.46
N HIS A 39 -3.65 -7.94 4.06
CA HIS A 39 -3.42 -8.18 5.50
C HIS A 39 -4.33 -7.33 6.39
N ASN A 40 -4.17 -5.99 6.39
CA ASN A 40 -4.98 -5.12 7.25
C ASN A 40 -6.48 -5.20 6.95
N ALA A 41 -6.84 -5.44 5.67
CA ALA A 41 -8.22 -5.62 5.24
C ALA A 41 -8.85 -6.88 5.87
N LEU A 42 -8.11 -7.99 5.93
CA LEU A 42 -8.60 -9.25 6.50
C LEU A 42 -8.74 -9.16 8.02
N HIS A 43 -7.73 -8.63 8.71
CA HIS A 43 -7.82 -8.33 10.14
C HIS A 43 -9.10 -7.55 10.47
N THR A 44 -9.35 -6.50 9.70
CA THR A 44 -10.53 -5.65 9.85
C THR A 44 -11.84 -6.39 9.57
N TRP A 45 -11.84 -7.30 8.60
CA TRP A 45 -13.03 -8.05 8.20
C TRP A 45 -13.44 -9.10 9.23
N VAL A 46 -12.47 -9.79 9.85
CA VAL A 46 -12.74 -10.79 10.89
C VAL A 46 -13.02 -10.14 12.25
N GLY A 47 -12.35 -9.03 12.56
CA GLY A 47 -12.53 -8.30 13.82
C GLY A 47 -13.99 -7.88 14.07
N SER A 48 -14.48 -8.08 15.28
CA SER A 48 -15.90 -7.89 15.60
C SER A 48 -16.27 -6.42 15.73
N ASN A 49 -17.19 -5.93 14.91
CA ASN A 49 -17.74 -4.57 15.05
C ASN A 49 -18.55 -4.35 16.34
N LEU A 50 -18.82 -5.40 17.12
CA LEU A 50 -19.51 -5.31 18.41
C LEU A 50 -18.55 -4.94 19.55
N ASN A 51 -17.24 -5.12 19.36
CA ASN A 51 -16.23 -4.77 20.34
C ASN A 51 -15.70 -3.34 20.10
N PRO A 52 -15.36 -2.57 21.15
CA PRO A 52 -14.98 -1.16 21.02
C PRO A 52 -13.81 -0.88 20.06
N GLU A 53 -12.78 -1.73 20.08
CA GLU A 53 -11.61 -1.60 19.20
C GLU A 53 -11.59 -2.64 18.07
N ARG A 54 -12.67 -3.40 17.90
CA ARG A 54 -12.82 -4.48 16.91
C ARG A 54 -12.02 -5.74 17.23
N GLU A 55 -11.84 -6.00 18.51
CA GLU A 55 -11.21 -7.20 19.04
C GLU A 55 -11.89 -8.49 18.55
N ASP A 56 -11.17 -9.61 18.44
CA ASP A 56 -9.73 -9.73 18.67
C ASP A 56 -8.93 -9.35 17.42
N LEU A 57 -9.20 -9.96 16.25
CA LEU A 57 -8.37 -9.81 15.04
C LEU A 57 -8.30 -8.38 14.48
N GLY A 58 -9.29 -7.52 14.73
CA GLY A 58 -9.37 -6.17 14.18
C GLY A 58 -8.52 -5.11 14.88
N ALA A 59 -7.84 -5.46 15.98
CA ALA A 59 -6.91 -4.57 16.68
C ALA A 59 -5.59 -5.29 17.00
N PHE A 60 -4.45 -4.64 16.73
CA PHE A 60 -3.14 -5.28 16.87
C PHE A 60 -2.84 -5.82 18.27
N TYR A 61 -3.29 -5.12 19.32
CA TYR A 61 -3.03 -5.53 20.70
C TYR A 61 -3.76 -6.83 21.12
N SER A 62 -4.86 -7.17 20.43
CA SER A 62 -5.70 -8.33 20.73
C SER A 62 -5.63 -9.41 19.65
N ALA A 63 -5.10 -9.10 18.46
CA ALA A 63 -5.23 -9.96 17.29
C ALA A 63 -4.78 -11.41 17.51
N ALA A 64 -3.66 -11.61 18.21
CA ALA A 64 -3.11 -12.94 18.47
C ALA A 64 -3.89 -13.78 19.51
N ARG A 65 -4.93 -13.22 20.14
CA ARG A 65 -5.85 -13.97 21.02
C ARG A 65 -6.79 -14.87 20.22
N ASP A 66 -7.09 -14.49 18.97
CA ASP A 66 -7.80 -15.34 18.03
C ASP A 66 -6.81 -16.29 17.34
N PRO A 67 -6.95 -17.62 17.48
CA PRO A 67 -6.06 -18.59 16.83
C PRO A 67 -5.95 -18.44 15.30
N ILE A 68 -6.96 -17.87 14.63
CA ILE A 68 -6.90 -17.64 13.17
C ILE A 68 -5.78 -16.67 12.77
N PHE A 69 -5.31 -15.83 13.70
CA PHE A 69 -4.17 -14.93 13.51
C PHE A 69 -2.96 -15.65 12.94
N TYR A 70 -2.60 -16.80 13.53
CA TYR A 70 -1.42 -17.56 13.12
C TYR A 70 -1.60 -18.18 11.73
N ALA A 71 -2.81 -18.64 11.39
CA ALA A 71 -3.12 -19.14 10.05
C ALA A 71 -3.11 -18.01 9.00
N HIS A 72 -3.64 -16.83 9.35
CA HIS A 72 -3.58 -15.65 8.51
C HIS A 72 -2.12 -15.26 8.21
N HIS A 73 -1.30 -15.08 9.24
CA HIS A 73 0.11 -14.72 9.09
C HIS A 73 0.94 -15.82 8.43
N SER A 74 0.57 -17.09 8.58
CA SER A 74 1.18 -18.19 7.82
C SER A 74 0.98 -18.01 6.32
N ASN A 75 -0.19 -17.56 5.86
CA ASN A 75 -0.37 -17.24 4.44
C ASN A 75 0.32 -15.93 4.03
N ILE A 76 0.47 -14.95 4.92
CA ILE A 76 1.27 -13.74 4.65
C ILE A 76 2.75 -14.11 4.45
N ASP A 77 3.31 -14.97 5.29
CA ASP A 77 4.68 -15.51 5.14
C ASP A 77 4.82 -16.32 3.83
N ARG A 78 3.82 -17.15 3.48
CA ARG A 78 3.77 -17.83 2.17
C ARG A 78 3.84 -16.84 1.01
N LEU A 79 3.13 -15.71 1.07
CA LEU A 79 3.12 -14.73 -0.02
C LEU A 79 4.49 -14.09 -0.24
N TRP A 80 5.32 -13.94 0.79
CA TRP A 80 6.70 -13.50 0.61
C TRP A 80 7.50 -14.50 -0.24
N ASN A 81 7.37 -15.81 0.04
CA ASN A 81 8.00 -16.86 -0.77
C ASN A 81 7.52 -16.79 -2.23
N VAL A 82 6.21 -16.65 -2.46
CA VAL A 82 5.64 -16.53 -3.82
C VAL A 82 6.19 -15.29 -4.53
N TRP A 83 6.25 -14.14 -3.88
CA TRP A 83 6.77 -12.91 -4.48
C TRP A 83 8.27 -13.02 -4.85
N ASN A 84 9.07 -13.68 -4.01
CA ASN A 84 10.48 -13.98 -4.32
C ASN A 84 10.63 -14.90 -5.55
N GLU A 85 9.71 -15.83 -5.77
CA GLU A 85 9.71 -16.67 -6.97
C GLU A 85 9.38 -15.86 -8.22
N LEU A 86 8.36 -14.99 -8.15
CA LEU A 86 7.92 -14.15 -9.28
C LEU A 86 9.00 -13.19 -9.78
N ARG A 87 9.85 -12.66 -8.88
CA ARG A 87 10.93 -11.72 -9.23
C ARG A 87 12.23 -12.41 -9.67
N GLY A 88 12.28 -13.73 -9.59
CA GLY A 88 13.47 -14.53 -9.82
C GLY A 88 14.32 -14.69 -8.56
N ARG A 89 14.51 -15.95 -8.14
CA ARG A 89 15.17 -16.36 -6.89
C ARG A 89 16.60 -15.85 -6.68
N ASN A 90 17.26 -15.36 -7.74
CA ASN A 90 18.68 -14.99 -7.71
C ASN A 90 18.95 -13.52 -7.32
N LYS A 91 17.92 -12.74 -6.98
CA LYS A 91 18.08 -11.35 -6.52
C LYS A 91 17.63 -11.24 -5.06
N PRO A 92 18.54 -10.97 -4.10
CA PRO A 92 18.13 -10.76 -2.72
C PRO A 92 17.11 -9.63 -2.65
N ALA A 93 16.08 -9.80 -1.81
CA ALA A 93 15.01 -8.83 -1.71
C ALA A 93 15.54 -7.48 -1.22
N ILE A 94 16.37 -7.51 -0.17
CA ILE A 94 16.96 -6.37 0.52
C ILE A 94 18.41 -6.75 0.86
N GLU A 95 19.37 -5.89 0.46
CA GLU A 95 20.80 -6.08 0.74
C GLU A 95 21.30 -5.18 1.89
N ASP A 96 20.46 -4.29 2.42
CA ASP A 96 20.81 -3.34 3.47
C ASP A 96 21.29 -4.07 4.74
N PRO A 97 22.56 -3.90 5.14
CA PRO A 97 23.10 -4.54 6.35
C PRO A 97 22.33 -4.16 7.61
N GLU A 98 21.82 -2.94 7.73
CA GLU A 98 21.05 -2.51 8.92
C GLU A 98 19.74 -3.28 9.05
N TRP A 99 19.07 -3.53 7.93
CA TRP A 99 17.89 -4.40 7.89
C TRP A 99 18.28 -5.84 8.20
N LEU A 100 19.30 -6.38 7.52
CA LEU A 100 19.75 -7.76 7.69
C LEU A 100 20.26 -8.08 9.11
N ASP A 101 20.85 -7.10 9.80
CA ASP A 101 21.34 -7.21 11.19
C ASP A 101 20.33 -6.75 12.24
N SER A 102 19.12 -6.34 11.83
CA SER A 102 18.03 -6.06 12.77
C SER A 102 17.70 -7.31 13.58
N THR A 103 17.57 -7.15 14.90
CA THR A 103 17.43 -8.28 15.82
C THR A 103 16.16 -8.23 16.63
N PHE A 104 15.55 -9.40 16.81
CA PHE A 104 14.33 -9.61 17.58
C PHE A 104 14.57 -10.65 18.66
N TYR A 105 13.76 -10.60 19.71
CA TYR A 105 13.83 -11.54 20.83
C TYR A 105 12.52 -12.32 20.93
N PHE A 106 12.63 -13.64 21.04
CA PHE A 106 11.49 -14.55 21.21
C PHE A 106 11.77 -15.57 22.31
N HIS A 107 10.72 -16.07 22.96
CA HIS A 107 10.83 -17.28 23.75
C HIS A 107 10.71 -18.50 22.83
N ASN A 108 11.63 -19.46 22.96
CA ASN A 108 11.54 -20.74 22.25
C ASN A 108 10.63 -21.74 22.99
N GLU A 109 10.51 -22.97 22.48
CA GLU A 109 9.69 -24.04 23.04
C GLU A 109 10.14 -24.51 24.43
N LYS A 110 11.35 -24.15 24.85
CA LYS A 110 11.92 -24.41 26.19
C LYS A 110 11.85 -23.19 27.11
N SER A 111 11.06 -22.18 26.73
CA SER A 111 10.92 -20.91 27.44
C SER A 111 12.22 -20.09 27.55
N GLN A 112 13.22 -20.38 26.74
CA GLN A 112 14.49 -19.64 26.72
C GLN A 112 14.36 -18.42 25.83
N LEU A 113 14.90 -17.28 26.28
CA LEU A 113 14.97 -16.07 25.46
C LEU A 113 16.07 -16.24 24.39
N VAL A 114 15.67 -16.19 23.13
CA VAL A 114 16.56 -16.33 21.97
C VAL A 114 16.54 -15.02 21.18
N ARG A 115 17.73 -14.58 20.76
CA ARG A 115 17.91 -13.46 19.84
C ARG A 115 18.07 -14.00 18.43
N ILE A 116 17.30 -13.48 17.47
CA ILE A 116 17.41 -13.81 16.05
C ILE A 116 17.73 -12.57 15.22
N LYS A 117 18.24 -12.76 14.00
CA LYS A 117 18.43 -11.71 13.00
C LYS A 117 17.53 -11.95 11.78
N ILE A 118 17.19 -10.88 11.06
CA ILE A 118 16.44 -10.98 9.79
C ILE A 118 17.16 -11.89 8.78
N ARG A 119 18.48 -11.74 8.63
CA ARG A 119 19.26 -12.55 7.67
C ARG A 119 19.15 -14.07 7.88
N ASP A 120 18.84 -14.50 9.10
CA ASP A 120 18.77 -15.91 9.47
C ASP A 120 17.41 -16.54 9.11
N VAL A 121 16.41 -15.72 8.75
CA VAL A 121 15.03 -16.15 8.47
C VAL A 121 14.57 -15.91 7.04
N LEU A 122 15.46 -15.45 6.14
CA LEU A 122 15.13 -15.22 4.72
C LEU A 122 14.92 -16.50 3.90
N ASP A 123 15.41 -17.63 4.42
CA ASP A 123 15.35 -18.94 3.76
C ASP A 123 14.63 -19.93 4.68
N SER A 124 13.36 -20.18 4.38
CA SER A 124 12.49 -21.07 5.14
C SER A 124 13.02 -22.51 5.20
N SER A 125 13.82 -22.94 4.22
CA SER A 125 14.43 -24.28 4.22
C SER A 125 15.43 -24.46 5.37
N LYS A 126 16.17 -23.39 5.74
CA LYS A 126 17.06 -23.39 6.92
C LYS A 126 16.29 -23.41 8.23
N LEU A 127 15.05 -22.93 8.20
CA LEU A 127 14.11 -22.99 9.32
C LEU A 127 13.34 -24.33 9.37
N ARG A 128 13.57 -25.22 8.39
CA ARG A 128 13.01 -26.58 8.30
C ARG A 128 11.50 -26.60 8.12
N TYR A 129 10.94 -25.64 7.41
CA TYR A 129 9.55 -25.67 6.95
C TYR A 129 9.45 -25.26 5.48
N ALA A 130 8.34 -25.65 4.85
CA ALA A 130 7.96 -25.21 3.52
C ALA A 130 6.43 -25.18 3.42
N TYR A 131 5.92 -24.46 2.43
CA TYR A 131 4.51 -24.45 2.11
C TYR A 131 4.18 -25.53 1.08
N GLU A 132 2.99 -26.12 1.21
CA GLU A 132 2.43 -26.95 0.15
C GLU A 132 2.31 -26.13 -1.14
N ASN A 133 2.68 -26.75 -2.27
CA ASN A 133 2.55 -26.11 -3.56
C ASN A 133 1.09 -26.12 -4.01
N VAL A 134 0.48 -24.93 -3.98
CA VAL A 134 -0.91 -24.72 -4.38
C VAL A 134 -0.98 -23.67 -5.48
N GLU A 135 -1.91 -23.84 -6.42
CA GLU A 135 -2.07 -22.94 -7.55
C GLU A 135 -2.42 -21.51 -7.09
N ASN A 136 -1.66 -20.53 -7.58
CA ASN A 136 -1.95 -19.13 -7.38
C ASN A 136 -2.86 -18.61 -8.51
N VAL A 137 -4.15 -18.97 -8.47
CA VAL A 137 -5.14 -18.63 -9.51
C VAL A 137 -5.22 -17.13 -9.84
N TRP A 138 -4.87 -16.28 -8.87
CA TRP A 138 -4.85 -14.83 -9.01
C TRP A 138 -3.72 -14.32 -9.91
N LEU A 139 -2.73 -15.13 -10.28
CA LEU A 139 -1.69 -14.74 -11.26
C LEU A 139 -2.28 -14.47 -12.65
N ASN A 140 -3.37 -15.15 -13.00
CA ASN A 140 -4.07 -14.99 -14.28
C ASN A 140 -5.24 -13.99 -14.20
N ALA A 141 -5.43 -13.35 -13.05
CA ALA A 141 -6.54 -12.42 -12.79
C ALA A 141 -6.13 -10.96 -13.01
N ARG A 142 -5.45 -10.66 -14.13
CA ARG A 142 -5.10 -9.28 -14.51
C ARG A 142 -6.38 -8.49 -14.80
N PRO A 143 -6.65 -7.38 -14.08
CA PRO A 143 -7.84 -6.56 -14.29
C PRO A 143 -7.92 -5.99 -15.71
N LYS A 144 -9.14 -5.79 -16.21
CA LYS A 144 -9.40 -5.10 -17.48
C LYS A 144 -9.95 -3.69 -17.23
N PRO A 145 -9.73 -2.73 -18.15
CA PRO A 145 -10.34 -1.41 -18.05
C PRO A 145 -11.87 -1.52 -17.91
N SER A 146 -12.45 -0.75 -16.99
CA SER A 146 -13.90 -0.73 -16.76
C SER A 146 -14.68 -0.25 -17.98
N VAL A 147 -14.06 0.63 -18.76
CA VAL A 147 -14.56 1.13 -20.04
C VAL A 147 -13.40 1.18 -21.05
N PRO A 148 -13.67 1.17 -22.37
CA PRO A 148 -12.63 1.34 -23.37
C PRO A 148 -11.79 2.61 -23.14
N PRO A 149 -10.44 2.54 -23.13
CA PRO A 149 -9.59 3.69 -22.81
C PRO A 149 -9.85 4.94 -23.65
N LYS A 150 -10.17 4.77 -24.94
CA LYS A 150 -10.55 5.88 -25.84
C LYS A 150 -11.79 6.63 -25.36
N ILE A 151 -12.80 5.90 -24.88
CA ILE A 151 -14.03 6.48 -24.34
C ILE A 151 -13.72 7.16 -23.00
N ALA A 152 -12.94 6.53 -22.13
CA ALA A 152 -12.52 7.13 -20.86
C ALA A 152 -11.84 8.49 -21.08
N ARG A 153 -10.89 8.57 -22.01
CA ARG A 153 -10.22 9.84 -22.36
C ARG A 153 -11.20 10.92 -22.82
N GLN A 154 -12.18 10.58 -23.66
CA GLN A 154 -13.17 11.55 -24.13
C GLN A 154 -14.02 12.09 -22.98
N VAL A 155 -14.52 11.21 -22.10
CA VAL A 155 -15.35 11.61 -20.96
C VAL A 155 -14.55 12.45 -19.95
N LEU A 156 -13.31 12.06 -19.65
CA LEU A 156 -12.45 12.81 -18.74
C LEU A 156 -12.10 14.20 -19.29
N LYS A 157 -11.89 14.33 -20.60
CA LYS A 157 -11.70 15.65 -21.26
C LYS A 157 -12.97 16.50 -21.21
N MET A 158 -14.14 15.92 -21.41
CA MET A 158 -15.41 16.66 -21.29
C MET A 158 -15.62 17.18 -19.87
N ARG A 159 -15.32 16.36 -18.85
CA ARG A 159 -15.39 16.74 -17.43
C ARG A 159 -14.48 17.92 -17.10
N GLU A 160 -13.26 17.92 -17.66
CA GLU A 160 -12.31 19.02 -17.51
C GLU A 160 -12.88 20.34 -18.06
N ASN A 161 -13.47 20.31 -19.25
CA ASN A 161 -14.06 21.50 -19.87
C ASN A 161 -15.29 22.05 -19.11
N GLN A 162 -16.04 21.19 -18.42
CA GLN A 162 -17.23 21.59 -17.66
C GLN A 162 -16.92 22.19 -16.29
N ASN A 163 -15.73 21.92 -15.73
CA ASN A 163 -15.37 22.33 -14.38
C ASN A 163 -13.95 22.93 -14.32
N PRO A 164 -13.71 24.09 -14.96
CA PRO A 164 -12.39 24.73 -15.01
C PRO A 164 -11.88 25.21 -13.64
N PHE A 165 -12.74 25.23 -12.61
CA PHE A 165 -12.41 25.58 -11.23
C PHE A 165 -12.11 24.38 -10.31
N LEU A 166 -12.09 23.13 -10.83
CA LEU A 166 -11.33 22.12 -10.11
C LEU A 166 -9.91 22.66 -9.98
N ASP A 167 -9.28 22.50 -8.81
CA ASP A 167 -7.89 22.91 -8.59
C ASP A 167 -6.98 21.95 -9.40
N ILE A 168 -6.97 22.16 -10.72
CA ILE A 168 -6.24 21.39 -11.72
C ILE A 168 -4.82 21.95 -11.75
N SER A 169 -4.05 21.66 -10.71
CA SER A 169 -2.61 21.87 -10.77
C SER A 169 -2.02 20.87 -11.78
N ASN A 170 -1.71 21.31 -12.99
CA ASN A 170 -0.95 20.55 -14.00
C ASN A 170 0.54 20.40 -13.60
N GLN A 171 0.78 20.03 -12.34
CA GLN A 171 2.09 19.88 -11.74
C GLN A 171 2.31 18.40 -11.42
N ALA A 172 3.58 18.00 -11.32
CA ALA A 172 3.93 16.65 -10.88
C ALA A 172 3.69 16.43 -9.38
N VAL A 173 3.51 17.53 -8.64
CA VAL A 173 3.23 17.57 -7.20
C VAL A 173 2.03 18.46 -6.98
N VAL A 174 1.09 18.01 -6.16
CA VAL A 174 -0.13 18.75 -5.84
C VAL A 174 -0.32 18.76 -4.34
N GLY A 175 -0.20 19.96 -3.76
CA GLY A 175 -0.46 20.19 -2.35
C GLY A 175 -1.96 20.31 -2.10
N LEU A 176 -2.48 19.49 -1.18
CA LEU A 176 -3.84 19.55 -0.67
C LEU A 176 -3.92 20.26 0.69
N ASN A 177 -2.77 20.66 1.27
CA ASN A 177 -2.69 21.45 2.51
C ASN A 177 -3.45 20.82 3.69
N GLY A 178 -3.35 19.50 3.85
CA GLY A 178 -4.02 18.77 4.92
C GLY A 178 -5.52 18.63 4.70
N LYS A 179 -5.96 18.48 3.44
CA LYS A 179 -7.38 18.32 3.09
C LYS A 179 -7.92 17.05 3.73
N ARG A 180 -9.07 17.18 4.40
CA ARG A 180 -9.81 16.04 4.96
C ARG A 180 -10.33 15.15 3.85
N LEU A 181 -10.20 13.83 4.02
CA LEU A 181 -10.66 12.84 3.06
C LEU A 181 -12.09 12.35 3.39
N ASP A 182 -12.99 13.28 3.71
CA ASP A 182 -14.41 12.96 3.98
C ASP A 182 -15.22 12.71 2.70
N THR A 183 -14.71 13.19 1.57
CA THR A 183 -15.31 13.10 0.24
C THR A 183 -14.25 12.68 -0.79
N THR A 184 -14.70 12.24 -1.96
CA THR A 184 -13.80 11.88 -3.06
C THR A 184 -12.95 13.08 -3.50
N ILE A 185 -11.64 12.91 -3.48
CA ILE A 185 -10.68 13.91 -3.99
C ILE A 185 -10.21 13.47 -5.36
N ARG A 186 -10.28 14.36 -6.34
CA ARG A 186 -9.76 14.15 -7.70
C ARG A 186 -8.70 15.17 -8.00
N VAL A 187 -7.56 14.71 -8.47
CA VAL A 187 -6.40 15.54 -8.80
C VAL A 187 -5.88 15.13 -10.17
N LYS A 188 -5.55 16.11 -11.00
CA LYS A 188 -4.83 15.88 -12.25
C LYS A 188 -3.33 16.01 -11.96
N LEU A 189 -2.54 15.01 -12.33
CA LEU A 189 -1.08 15.00 -12.13
C LEU A 189 -0.37 15.03 -13.47
N ARG A 190 0.64 15.92 -13.61
CA ARG A 190 1.56 15.90 -14.75
C ARG A 190 2.60 14.80 -14.57
N ARG A 191 2.76 13.97 -15.59
CA ARG A 191 3.75 12.90 -15.65
C ARG A 191 5.09 13.47 -16.11
N PRO A 192 6.20 13.31 -15.35
CA PRO A 192 7.50 13.83 -15.77
C PRO A 192 8.11 13.12 -16.99
N LYS A 193 7.81 11.82 -17.17
CA LYS A 193 8.24 11.01 -18.31
C LYS A 193 7.02 10.31 -18.93
N THR A 194 6.95 10.30 -20.26
CA THR A 194 5.91 9.60 -21.04
C THR A 194 6.56 8.68 -22.07
N GLN A 195 5.82 7.70 -22.58
CA GLN A 195 6.26 6.75 -23.62
C GLN A 195 7.60 6.06 -23.28
N ARG A 196 7.76 5.65 -22.02
CA ARG A 196 9.00 5.04 -21.54
C ARG A 196 9.25 3.71 -22.26
N SER A 197 10.50 3.46 -22.63
CA SER A 197 10.91 2.18 -23.20
C SER A 197 10.74 1.04 -22.19
N LYS A 198 10.71 -0.20 -22.68
CA LYS A 198 10.61 -1.40 -21.83
C LYS A 198 11.75 -1.45 -20.79
N ILE A 199 12.97 -1.08 -21.20
CA ILE A 199 14.15 -1.08 -20.33
C ILE A 199 13.99 -0.04 -19.21
N GLU A 200 13.54 1.17 -19.54
CA GLU A 200 13.30 2.22 -18.52
C GLU A 200 12.21 1.80 -17.53
N LYS A 201 11.16 1.12 -17.99
CA LYS A 201 10.08 0.62 -17.14
C LYS A 201 10.50 -0.53 -16.22
N GLU A 202 11.44 -1.37 -16.66
CA GLU A 202 12.02 -2.43 -15.83
C GLU A 202 12.98 -1.84 -14.77
N GLN A 203 13.74 -0.82 -15.14
CA GLN A 203 14.69 -0.14 -14.24
C GLN A 203 13.98 0.78 -13.23
N GLU A 204 12.95 1.51 -13.64
CA GLU A 204 12.23 2.47 -12.80
C GLU A 204 10.73 2.21 -12.86
N GLU A 205 10.12 1.96 -11.70
CA GLU A 205 8.67 1.92 -11.56
C GLU A 205 8.14 3.34 -11.39
N GLU A 206 7.18 3.74 -12.22
CA GLU A 206 6.44 4.98 -12.02
C GLU A 206 5.38 4.76 -10.94
N ILE A 207 5.43 5.60 -9.91
CA ILE A 207 4.59 5.47 -8.73
C ILE A 207 3.80 6.76 -8.47
N ILE A 208 2.60 6.61 -7.91
CA ILE A 208 1.92 7.70 -7.22
C ILE A 208 2.26 7.62 -5.75
N VAL A 209 2.64 8.74 -5.18
CA VAL A 209 2.90 8.91 -3.75
C VAL A 209 1.82 9.82 -3.17
N VAL A 210 0.97 9.27 -2.33
CA VAL A 210 0.06 10.03 -1.46
C VAL A 210 0.82 10.29 -0.16
N TYR A 211 1.18 11.55 0.09
CA TYR A 211 2.07 11.91 1.19
C TYR A 211 1.35 12.74 2.25
N GLY A 212 1.91 12.71 3.46
CA GLY A 212 1.37 13.46 4.58
C GLY A 212 -0.01 12.97 4.99
N ILE A 213 -0.22 11.65 5.00
CA ILE A 213 -1.45 11.04 5.49
C ILE A 213 -1.42 11.13 7.01
N ASP A 214 -2.28 11.97 7.57
CA ASP A 214 -2.41 12.15 9.01
C ASP A 214 -3.73 11.55 9.48
N ILE A 215 -3.64 10.63 10.44
CA ILE A 215 -4.78 9.86 10.95
C ILE A 215 -5.11 10.35 12.35
N GLY A 216 -6.35 10.78 12.54
CA GLY A 216 -6.90 11.16 13.83
C GLY A 216 -6.99 9.95 14.76
N LYS A 217 -6.68 10.18 16.05
CA LYS A 217 -6.88 9.30 17.23
C LYS A 217 -7.27 7.84 16.90
N ASP A 218 -6.26 6.98 16.73
CA ASP A 218 -6.39 5.52 16.64
C ASP A 218 -7.61 5.05 15.83
N ALA A 219 -7.78 5.59 14.63
CA ALA A 219 -8.94 5.36 13.80
C ALA A 219 -8.67 4.30 12.72
N TYR A 220 -9.65 3.45 12.47
CA TYR A 220 -9.68 2.68 11.23
C TYR A 220 -9.90 3.62 10.05
N VAL A 221 -9.01 3.56 9.06
CA VAL A 221 -9.06 4.39 7.85
C VAL A 221 -8.91 3.50 6.64
N LYS A 222 -9.79 3.66 5.65
CA LYS A 222 -9.67 3.01 4.36
C LYS A 222 -10.01 3.97 3.24
N PHE A 223 -9.13 4.05 2.24
CA PHE A 223 -9.44 4.69 0.97
C PHE A 223 -8.77 3.95 -0.18
N ASP A 224 -9.41 4.01 -1.34
CA ASP A 224 -8.91 3.43 -2.58
C ASP A 224 -8.34 4.53 -3.48
N VAL A 225 -7.33 4.17 -4.27
CA VAL A 225 -6.72 5.06 -5.27
C VAL A 225 -7.06 4.52 -6.65
N TYR A 226 -7.62 5.38 -7.49
CA TYR A 226 -7.90 5.07 -8.88
C TYR A 226 -7.16 6.01 -9.82
N VAL A 227 -6.81 5.52 -11.00
CA VAL A 227 -6.20 6.28 -12.07
C VAL A 227 -7.12 6.27 -13.29
N ASN A 228 -7.40 7.45 -13.85
CA ASN A 228 -8.27 7.67 -15.00
C ASN A 228 -9.68 7.02 -14.86
N ALA A 229 -10.19 6.94 -13.63
CA ALA A 229 -11.56 6.49 -13.38
C ALA A 229 -12.58 7.47 -13.96
N VAL A 230 -13.46 6.97 -14.83
CA VAL A 230 -14.60 7.74 -15.35
C VAL A 230 -15.64 7.93 -14.25
N ASP A 231 -16.05 6.85 -13.59
CA ASP A 231 -16.99 6.88 -12.48
C ASP A 231 -16.48 5.96 -11.37
N GLU A 232 -15.88 6.55 -10.33
CA GLU A 232 -15.31 5.80 -9.21
C GLU A 232 -16.36 5.14 -8.30
N THR A 233 -17.64 5.47 -8.47
CA THR A 233 -18.74 4.87 -7.69
C THR A 233 -19.19 3.52 -8.24
N MET A 234 -18.89 3.27 -9.52
CA MET A 234 -19.31 2.07 -10.26
C MET A 234 -18.20 1.03 -10.45
N ILE A 235 -17.00 1.30 -9.95
CA ILE A 235 -15.82 0.44 -10.12
C ILE A 235 -15.21 0.06 -8.77
N GLY A 236 -14.70 -1.17 -8.68
CA GLY A 236 -14.02 -1.71 -7.52
C GLY A 236 -12.58 -2.17 -7.82
N PRO A 237 -11.97 -2.92 -6.89
CA PRO A 237 -10.63 -3.49 -7.02
C PRO A 237 -10.43 -4.46 -8.19
N GLU A 238 -11.52 -4.89 -8.83
CA GLU A 238 -11.54 -5.73 -10.03
C GLU A 238 -11.33 -4.97 -11.33
N SER A 239 -11.46 -3.64 -11.31
CA SER A 239 -11.29 -2.78 -12.48
C SER A 239 -9.84 -2.32 -12.62
N ARG A 240 -9.35 -2.12 -13.85
CA ARG A 240 -7.93 -1.78 -14.06
C ARG A 240 -7.51 -0.43 -13.53
N GLU A 241 -8.45 0.51 -13.49
CA GLU A 241 -8.28 1.84 -12.94
C GLU A 241 -7.89 1.82 -11.45
N PHE A 242 -8.18 0.73 -10.73
CA PHE A 242 -7.77 0.56 -9.34
C PHE A 242 -6.25 0.39 -9.22
N ALA A 243 -5.60 1.34 -8.53
CA ALA A 243 -4.16 1.33 -8.31
C ALA A 243 -3.77 0.70 -6.96
N GLY A 244 -4.62 0.83 -5.93
CA GLY A 244 -4.36 0.24 -4.62
C GLY A 244 -5.31 0.73 -3.53
N THR A 245 -5.24 0.10 -2.37
CA THR A 245 -6.00 0.46 -1.17
C THR A 245 -5.03 0.82 -0.05
N PHE A 246 -5.29 1.94 0.61
CA PHE A 246 -4.70 2.25 1.91
C PHE A 246 -5.63 1.76 3.02
N VAL A 247 -5.07 1.09 4.03
CA VAL A 247 -5.78 0.63 5.22
C VAL A 247 -4.92 0.89 6.45
N ASN A 248 -5.43 1.70 7.38
CA ASN A 248 -4.89 1.81 8.74
C ASN A 248 -5.77 1.03 9.70
N MET A 249 -5.17 0.16 10.50
CA MET A 249 -5.83 -0.53 11.60
C MET A 249 -5.76 0.25 12.90
N LYS A 250 -6.70 -0.04 13.79
CA LYS A 250 -6.60 0.39 15.18
C LYS A 250 -5.45 -0.34 15.86
N ARG A 251 -4.60 0.41 16.55
CA ARG A 251 -3.52 -0.11 17.39
C ARG A 251 -4.06 -0.56 18.74
N GLY A 252 -5.08 0.12 19.27
CA GLY A 252 -5.70 -0.16 20.57
C GLY A 252 -4.79 0.16 21.77
N VAL A 253 -3.79 1.03 21.58
CA VAL A 253 -2.83 1.42 22.61
C VAL A 253 -2.99 2.90 22.93
N ARG A 254 -3.33 3.21 24.20
CA ARG A 254 -3.15 4.56 24.73
C ARG A 254 -1.67 4.77 25.01
N ILE A 255 -1.01 5.63 24.26
CA ILE A 255 0.35 6.05 24.56
C ILE A 255 0.32 6.76 25.92
N VAL A 256 0.91 6.15 26.95
CA VAL A 256 1.14 6.80 28.24
C VAL A 256 2.39 7.64 28.08
N LEU A 257 2.21 8.96 27.98
CA LEU A 257 3.30 9.91 27.83
C LEU A 257 3.74 10.39 29.22
N ASN A 258 5.04 10.34 29.46
CA ASN A 258 5.65 10.98 30.61
C ASN A 258 5.82 12.49 30.36
N LYS A 259 5.96 13.25 31.45
CA LYS A 259 6.17 14.70 31.39
C LYS A 259 7.53 14.99 30.73
N GLY A 260 7.51 15.42 29.47
CA GLY A 260 8.70 15.67 28.66
C GLY A 260 8.78 14.85 27.37
N ASP A 261 7.90 13.86 27.19
CA ASP A 261 7.85 13.07 25.95
C ASP A 261 7.36 13.93 24.79
N LEU A 262 8.19 14.07 23.76
CA LEU A 262 7.81 14.70 22.50
C LEU A 262 7.01 13.71 21.65
N VAL A 263 5.71 13.95 21.49
CA VAL A 263 4.91 13.25 20.48
C VAL A 263 5.21 13.85 19.13
N VAL A 264 6.15 13.27 18.40
CA VAL A 264 6.28 13.58 16.97
C VAL A 264 5.12 12.85 16.27
N LYS A 265 4.05 13.58 15.95
CA LYS A 265 2.96 13.06 15.12
C LYS A 265 3.51 12.89 13.70
N ARG A 266 3.93 11.68 13.36
CA ARG A 266 4.51 11.37 12.06
C ARG A 266 3.40 10.99 11.09
N LYS A 267 3.49 11.51 9.87
CA LYS A 267 2.51 11.25 8.81
C LYS A 267 2.94 10.06 7.97
N THR A 268 1.98 9.24 7.59
CA THR A 268 2.18 8.06 6.74
C THR A 268 2.32 8.49 5.28
N ILE A 269 2.99 7.65 4.50
CA ILE A 269 3.09 7.76 3.04
C ILE A 269 2.47 6.49 2.43
N PHE A 270 1.69 6.65 1.37
CA PHE A 270 1.17 5.53 0.59
C PHE A 270 1.69 5.59 -0.83
N LYS A 271 2.34 4.51 -1.27
CA LYS A 271 2.96 4.40 -2.60
C LYS A 271 2.23 3.32 -3.41
N VAL A 272 1.87 3.64 -4.65
CA VAL A 272 1.26 2.68 -5.58
C VAL A 272 2.00 2.69 -6.91
N GLY A 273 2.43 1.51 -7.38
CA GLY A 273 3.02 1.32 -8.70
C GLY A 273 1.96 1.36 -9.80
N ILE A 274 2.20 2.14 -10.86
CA ILE A 274 1.22 2.39 -11.91
C ILE A 274 1.72 2.11 -13.32
N THR A 275 2.96 1.64 -13.52
CA THR A 275 3.52 1.46 -14.87
C THR A 275 2.70 0.50 -15.73
N GLU A 276 2.38 -0.69 -15.20
CA GLU A 276 1.54 -1.66 -15.91
C GLU A 276 0.09 -1.15 -16.05
N LEU A 277 -0.36 -0.35 -15.09
CA LEU A 277 -1.70 0.23 -15.10
C LEU A 277 -1.86 1.21 -16.24
N LEU A 278 -0.86 2.09 -16.43
CA LEU A 278 -0.85 3.05 -17.53
C LEU A 278 -0.80 2.37 -18.89
N GLU A 279 -0.11 1.22 -19.02
CA GLU A 279 -0.11 0.44 -20.25
C GLU A 279 -1.50 -0.11 -20.58
N ASP A 280 -2.18 -0.71 -19.59
CA ASP A 280 -3.50 -1.30 -19.80
C ASP A 280 -4.59 -0.26 -20.04
N LEU A 281 -4.43 0.95 -19.49
CA LEU A 281 -5.28 2.10 -19.79
C LEU A 281 -4.83 2.87 -21.05
N GLU A 282 -3.87 2.33 -21.82
CA GLU A 282 -3.24 2.95 -22.99
C GLU A 282 -2.65 4.36 -22.72
N ALA A 283 -2.48 4.76 -21.46
CA ALA A 283 -2.22 6.13 -21.01
C ALA A 283 -0.71 6.45 -20.89
N ASP A 284 0.18 5.56 -21.30
CA ASP A 284 1.62 5.78 -21.23
C ASP A 284 2.10 6.98 -22.07
N GLY A 285 1.36 7.34 -23.13
CA GLY A 285 1.61 8.53 -23.93
C GLY A 285 1.04 9.83 -23.37
N ASP A 286 0.17 9.75 -22.35
CA ASP A 286 -0.55 10.92 -21.85
C ASP A 286 0.36 11.75 -20.92
N GLU A 287 0.44 13.07 -21.15
CA GLU A 287 1.22 14.00 -20.31
C GLU A 287 0.66 14.16 -18.89
N THR A 288 -0.63 13.89 -18.73
CA THR A 288 -1.35 14.06 -17.47
C THR A 288 -2.31 12.91 -17.24
N ILE A 289 -2.47 12.53 -15.98
CA ILE A 289 -3.43 11.51 -15.56
C ILE A 289 -4.34 12.06 -14.46
N TRP A 290 -5.55 11.53 -14.37
CA TRP A 290 -6.44 11.77 -13.24
C TRP A 290 -6.18 10.75 -12.15
N VAL A 291 -6.00 11.21 -10.92
CA VAL A 291 -5.88 10.37 -9.73
C VAL A 291 -7.05 10.70 -8.80
N THR A 292 -7.74 9.66 -8.36
CA THR A 292 -8.94 9.77 -7.53
C THR A 292 -8.72 9.02 -6.22
N LEU A 293 -8.81 9.74 -5.10
CA LEU A 293 -8.82 9.17 -3.75
C LEU A 293 -10.27 9.00 -3.30
N VAL A 294 -10.68 7.77 -3.02
CA VAL A 294 -12.06 7.42 -2.66
C VAL A 294 -12.10 6.93 -1.21
N PRO A 295 -12.55 7.75 -0.23
CA PRO A 295 -12.75 7.26 1.12
C PRO A 295 -13.82 6.18 1.16
N ARG A 296 -13.59 5.11 1.92
CA ARG A 296 -14.52 3.99 2.05
C ARG A 296 -15.13 3.93 3.44
N GLY A 297 -16.41 3.56 3.50
CA GLY A 297 -17.14 3.31 4.76
C GLY A 297 -17.21 4.51 5.71
N GLY A 298 -17.15 5.74 5.20
CA GLY A 298 -17.15 6.97 6.01
C GLY A 298 -15.89 7.17 6.87
N THR A 299 -14.84 6.37 6.66
CA THR A 299 -13.66 6.36 7.54
C THR A 299 -12.73 7.56 7.36
N GLY A 300 -12.74 8.17 6.18
CA GLY A 300 -11.82 9.27 5.84
C GLY A 300 -12.10 10.60 6.56
N VAL A 301 -13.20 10.70 7.32
CA VAL A 301 -13.44 11.83 8.23
C VAL A 301 -12.34 11.97 9.30
N ASN A 302 -11.66 10.87 9.62
CA ASN A 302 -10.54 10.83 10.56
C ASN A 302 -9.18 10.96 9.87
N THR A 303 -9.11 11.42 8.62
CA THR A 303 -7.86 11.45 7.86
C THR A 303 -7.72 12.72 7.06
N THR A 304 -6.51 13.26 7.06
CA THR A 304 -6.12 14.33 6.15
C THR A 304 -4.95 13.89 5.28
N VAL A 305 -4.82 14.51 4.11
CA VAL A 305 -3.74 14.24 3.15
C VAL A 305 -3.10 15.57 2.77
N ASP A 306 -1.77 15.63 2.81
CA ASP A 306 -1.03 16.85 2.45
C ASP A 306 -0.88 17.01 0.94
N GLY A 307 -0.86 15.91 0.18
CA GLY A 307 -0.80 15.99 -1.27
C GLY A 307 -0.53 14.67 -1.98
N LEU A 308 -0.41 14.78 -3.30
CA LEU A 308 -0.05 13.68 -4.19
C LEU A 308 1.10 14.11 -5.09
N ARG A 309 1.93 13.15 -5.49
CA ARG A 309 2.97 13.37 -6.51
C ARG A 309 3.31 12.11 -7.27
N ILE A 310 3.95 12.29 -8.43
CA ILE A 310 4.52 11.19 -9.22
C ILE A 310 6.03 11.12 -8.97
N GLU A 311 6.53 9.92 -8.71
CA GLU A 311 7.95 9.61 -8.55
C GLU A 311 8.36 8.40 -9.42
N TYR A 312 9.67 8.19 -9.56
CA TYR A 312 10.24 7.03 -10.23
C TYR A 312 11.12 6.27 -9.23
N MET A 313 10.70 5.05 -8.90
CA MET A 313 11.38 4.19 -7.93
C MET A 313 12.26 3.17 -8.64
N LYS A 314 13.53 3.10 -8.26
CA LYS A 314 14.50 2.13 -8.78
C LYS A 314 14.36 0.76 -8.10
#